data_AF-A0A9N9RI71-F1
#
_entry.id   AF-A0A9N9RI71-F1
#
_cell.length_a   1.000
_cell.length_b   1.000
_cell.length_c   1.000
_cell.angle_alpha   90.00
_cell.angle_beta   90.00
_cell.angle_gamma   90.00
#
_symmetry.space_group_name_H-M   'P 1'
#
loop_
_entity.id
_entity.type
_entity.pdbx_description
1 polymer ?
#
loop_
_entity_poly.entity_id
_entity_poly.type
_entity_poly.pdbx_seq_one_letter_code
_entity_poly.pdbx_strand_id
1 'polypeptide(L)'
;MWDKLCIFIITTALVKSEYKYETKYFKVPLDHFGFQRKETFQIKYLVNDDFWDRGSGPIFFYTGNEGQIELFAQHTGFMWEAAEEFNAKLVFAEHRYYGTSMPFGNASLDNNNIGYLTSSQALADYADLVDFLQDHAVTPKYPVIAFGGSYGGMLAAYFRQKYPHLVAGAIAASAPIHMFPGMTPCDAYYRIVTSAFKIDGSQQCMSNIQNSWSTIRNFASNATNAEWLHKNWNLCDPLKNSSDVQQLLDFLQSAYQTLAMVNYPFPSDFLVPLPAYPVRVVCQYLNEKLYGNKLLEGIGKLLDTFTNYDKKSKCVDYKKGSDYGNLDASGWDYQSCTEMVMPMCTTGKHDMFEPQEWNFTKYSEDCYKRYNVYPLQDAARVTYGGDRLQAASNIVYSNGLKDPWAGGGVFNTVNESIETVLIIDGAHHLDLMPSNPADPSSVKIAREFHKTHIRRWIQKFRK
;
A
#
# COMPACT_ATOMS: atom_id res chain seq x y z
N MET A 1 4.07 -56.35 22.76
CA MET A 1 4.63 -54.99 22.66
C MET A 1 4.28 -54.47 21.28
N TRP A 2 3.21 -53.67 21.20
CA TRP A 2 2.80 -52.95 20.00
C TRP A 2 2.92 -51.48 20.37
N ASP A 3 4.01 -50.83 19.95
CA ASP A 3 4.19 -49.41 20.19
C ASP A 3 3.47 -48.61 19.10
N LYS A 4 2.37 -47.97 19.51
CA LYS A 4 1.64 -47.00 18.70
C LYS A 4 2.42 -45.69 18.69
N LEU A 5 2.95 -45.34 17.52
CA LEU A 5 3.53 -44.02 17.26
C LEU A 5 2.39 -42.99 17.18
N CYS A 6 2.23 -42.18 18.22
CA CYS A 6 1.33 -41.02 18.20
C CYS A 6 1.95 -39.91 17.33
N ILE A 7 1.38 -39.71 16.15
CA ILE A 7 1.68 -38.54 15.30
C ILE A 7 0.95 -37.35 15.94
N PHE A 8 1.71 -36.48 16.60
CA PHE A 8 1.22 -35.16 17.00
C PHE A 8 1.08 -34.30 15.74
N ILE A 9 -0.16 -34.12 15.28
CA ILE A 9 -0.49 -33.07 14.33
C ILE A 9 -0.42 -31.75 15.10
N ILE A 10 0.66 -31.00 14.93
CA ILE A 10 0.76 -29.62 15.40
C ILE A 10 -0.11 -28.79 14.46
N THR A 11 -1.37 -28.60 14.81
CA THR A 11 -2.19 -27.53 14.25
C THR A 11 -1.63 -26.21 14.76
N THR A 12 -0.83 -25.53 13.94
CA THR A 12 -0.47 -24.13 14.15
C THR A 12 -1.74 -23.29 13.98
N ALA A 13 -2.55 -23.21 15.02
CA ALA A 13 -3.58 -22.19 15.11
C ALA A 13 -2.85 -20.84 15.12
N LEU A 14 -3.07 -20.03 14.07
CA LEU A 14 -2.70 -18.61 14.11
C LEU A 14 -3.48 -17.98 15.27
N VAL A 15 -2.82 -17.80 16.41
CA VAL A 15 -3.32 -16.92 17.46
C VAL A 15 -3.10 -15.50 16.92
N LYS A 16 -4.04 -15.00 16.10
CA LYS A 16 -4.15 -13.57 15.83
C LYS A 16 -4.59 -12.94 17.15
N SER A 17 -3.67 -12.29 17.85
CA SER A 17 -4.05 -11.35 18.90
C SER A 17 -4.69 -10.16 18.18
N GLU A 18 -6.02 -10.09 18.15
CA GLU A 18 -6.70 -8.89 17.66
C GLU A 18 -6.32 -7.71 18.57
N TYR A 19 -5.81 -6.63 17.96
CA TYR A 19 -5.53 -5.41 18.71
C TYR A 19 -6.85 -4.85 19.26
N LYS A 20 -6.86 -4.48 20.54
CA LYS A 20 -8.04 -3.94 21.20
C LYS A 20 -8.18 -2.45 20.87
N TYR A 21 -9.33 -2.03 20.35
CA TYR A 21 -9.68 -0.62 20.15
C TYR A 21 -11.18 -0.40 20.29
N GLU A 22 -11.55 0.85 20.51
CA GLU A 22 -12.93 1.33 20.37
C GLU A 22 -13.09 1.99 19.00
N THR A 23 -14.15 1.62 18.27
CA THR A 23 -14.56 2.34 17.05
C THR A 23 -15.38 3.55 17.43
N LYS A 24 -14.97 4.73 16.97
CA LYS A 24 -15.67 6.00 17.17
C LYS A 24 -15.88 6.72 15.85
N TYR A 25 -16.76 7.71 15.89
CA TYR A 25 -17.14 8.51 14.74
C TYR A 25 -17.00 9.99 15.09
N PHE A 26 -16.42 10.76 14.18
CA PHE A 26 -16.21 12.18 14.33
C PHE A 26 -16.84 12.94 13.16
N LYS A 27 -17.55 14.02 13.47
CA LYS A 27 -18.30 14.78 12.49
C LYS A 27 -17.38 15.83 11.86
N VAL A 28 -17.24 15.77 10.54
CA VAL A 28 -16.47 16.73 9.73
C VAL A 28 -17.37 17.38 8.68
N PRO A 29 -17.03 18.60 8.19
CA PRO A 29 -17.72 19.16 7.04
C PRO A 29 -17.48 18.32 5.79
N LEU A 30 -18.48 18.31 4.90
CA LEU A 30 -18.33 17.71 3.57
C LEU A 30 -17.19 18.39 2.78
N ASP A 31 -17.13 19.72 2.88
CA ASP A 31 -16.19 20.57 2.16
C ASP A 31 -15.51 21.54 3.13
N HIS A 32 -14.21 21.36 3.35
CA HIS A 32 -13.39 22.24 4.18
C HIS A 32 -13.00 23.56 3.48
N PHE A 33 -13.08 23.59 2.15
CA PHE A 33 -12.55 24.69 1.34
C PHE A 33 -13.66 25.54 0.68
N GLY A 34 -14.88 25.00 0.58
CA GLY A 34 -16.07 25.69 0.12
C GLY A 34 -17.02 26.07 1.26
N PHE A 35 -17.44 27.34 1.32
CA PHE A 35 -18.28 27.87 2.41
C PHE A 35 -19.80 27.88 2.12
N GLN A 36 -20.21 27.52 0.90
CA GLN A 36 -21.62 27.55 0.49
C GLN A 36 -22.40 26.34 0.99
N ARG A 37 -21.73 25.19 1.07
CA ARG A 37 -22.28 23.94 1.58
C ARG A 37 -22.04 23.85 3.09
N LYS A 38 -23.01 23.31 3.82
CA LYS A 38 -22.98 23.18 5.29
C LYS A 38 -23.20 21.74 5.76
N GLU A 39 -23.29 20.82 4.81
CA GLU A 39 -23.45 19.41 5.06
C GLU A 39 -22.22 18.86 5.77
N THR A 40 -22.46 17.90 6.66
CA THR A 40 -21.43 17.21 7.43
C THR A 40 -21.63 15.71 7.31
N PHE A 41 -20.57 14.94 7.46
CA PHE A 41 -20.65 13.49 7.57
C PHE A 41 -19.75 12.99 8.70
N GLN A 42 -19.83 11.70 9.00
CA GLN A 42 -19.03 11.07 10.04
C GLN A 42 -17.84 10.37 9.39
N ILE A 43 -16.63 10.66 9.86
CA ILE A 43 -15.45 9.82 9.61
C ILE A 43 -15.29 8.83 10.78
N LYS A 44 -14.97 7.59 10.47
CA LYS A 44 -14.65 6.56 11.45
C LYS A 44 -13.21 6.74 11.92
N TYR A 45 -12.96 6.53 13.20
CA TYR A 45 -11.61 6.37 13.72
C TYR A 45 -11.58 5.31 14.83
N LEU A 46 -10.47 4.59 14.93
CA LEU A 46 -10.23 3.61 15.98
C LEU A 46 -9.36 4.27 17.04
N VAL A 47 -9.67 4.03 18.32
CA VAL A 47 -8.90 4.58 19.43
C VAL A 47 -8.56 3.51 20.46
N ASN A 48 -7.32 3.54 20.95
CA ASN A 48 -6.91 2.83 22.16
C ASN A 48 -6.16 3.80 23.07
N ASP A 49 -6.57 3.87 24.33
CA ASP A 49 -5.92 4.67 25.37
C ASP A 49 -5.52 3.84 26.60
N ASP A 50 -5.42 2.51 26.47
CA ASP A 50 -5.09 1.60 27.57
C ASP A 50 -3.71 1.91 28.19
N PHE A 51 -2.75 2.34 27.37
CA PHE A 51 -1.39 2.72 27.79
C PHE A 51 -1.19 4.24 27.92
N TRP A 52 -2.21 5.05 27.67
CA TRP A 52 -2.00 6.48 27.49
C TRP A 52 -1.78 7.20 28.82
N ASP A 53 -0.63 7.86 28.96
CA ASP A 53 -0.43 8.85 30.02
C ASP A 53 -1.23 10.12 29.70
N ARG A 54 -2.41 10.24 30.32
CA ARG A 54 -3.30 11.40 30.16
C ARG A 54 -2.68 12.73 30.60
N GLY A 55 -1.59 12.70 31.37
CA GLY A 55 -0.84 13.88 31.80
C GLY A 55 0.09 14.43 30.73
N SER A 56 0.84 13.57 30.04
CA SER A 56 1.92 13.99 29.14
C SER A 56 2.14 13.13 27.88
N GLY A 57 1.45 12.00 27.76
CA GLY A 57 1.64 10.99 26.71
C GLY A 57 1.30 11.51 25.31
N PRO A 58 2.07 11.14 24.28
CA PRO A 58 1.81 11.56 22.90
C PRO A 58 0.52 10.94 22.35
N ILE A 59 0.04 11.48 21.23
CA ILE A 59 -0.94 10.82 20.37
C ILE A 59 -0.20 10.27 19.14
N PHE A 60 -0.27 8.97 18.94
CA PHE A 60 0.18 8.31 17.71
C PHE A 60 -1.01 8.22 16.76
N PHE A 61 -0.92 8.91 15.64
CA PHE A 61 -2.01 9.14 14.71
C PHE A 61 -1.69 8.51 13.36
N TYR A 62 -2.38 7.43 12.99
CA TYR A 62 -2.29 6.86 11.66
C TYR A 62 -3.20 7.64 10.69
N THR A 63 -2.60 8.23 9.66
CA THR A 63 -3.33 8.86 8.56
C THR A 63 -3.79 7.76 7.61
N GLY A 64 -5.01 7.24 7.84
CA GLY A 64 -5.60 6.19 7.01
C GLY A 64 -5.60 6.55 5.54
N ASN A 65 -5.56 5.55 4.68
CA ASN A 65 -5.36 5.75 3.25
C ASN A 65 -6.43 5.01 2.45
N GLU A 66 -6.09 4.46 1.30
CA GLU A 66 -7.01 3.94 0.28
C GLU A 66 -7.68 2.61 0.63
N GLY A 67 -8.23 2.49 1.84
CA GLY A 67 -8.91 1.28 2.28
C GLY A 67 -9.56 1.38 3.66
N GLN A 68 -10.09 0.25 4.13
CA GLN A 68 -10.74 0.13 5.44
C GLN A 68 -9.72 0.29 6.57
N ILE A 69 -10.03 1.12 7.57
CA ILE A 69 -9.05 1.48 8.62
C ILE A 69 -8.64 0.30 9.51
N GLU A 70 -9.52 -0.68 9.67
CA GLU A 70 -9.26 -1.90 10.45
C GLU A 70 -8.10 -2.72 9.87
N LEU A 71 -7.97 -2.76 8.53
CA LEU A 71 -6.87 -3.45 7.87
C LEU A 71 -5.53 -2.80 8.23
N PHE A 72 -5.45 -1.47 8.16
CA PHE A 72 -4.24 -0.74 8.53
C PHE A 72 -3.93 -0.89 10.02
N ALA A 73 -4.95 -0.85 10.89
CA ALA A 73 -4.77 -1.10 12.32
C ALA A 73 -4.22 -2.52 12.59
N GLN A 74 -4.70 -3.53 11.86
CA GLN A 74 -4.22 -4.91 11.99
C GLN A 74 -2.78 -5.10 11.49
N HIS A 75 -2.35 -4.36 10.47
CA HIS A 75 -1.04 -4.52 9.84
C HIS A 75 0.00 -3.47 10.25
N THR A 76 -0.35 -2.51 11.11
CA THR A 76 0.59 -1.49 11.64
C THR A 76 1.01 -1.81 13.08
N GLY A 77 1.50 -3.04 13.30
CA GLY A 77 1.85 -3.54 14.63
C GLY A 77 2.90 -2.72 15.37
N PHE A 78 3.82 -2.08 14.64
CA PHE A 78 4.83 -1.20 15.23
C PHE A 78 4.21 -0.07 16.07
N MET A 79 3.09 0.51 15.65
CA MET A 79 2.42 1.56 16.44
C MET A 79 1.87 1.02 17.76
N TRP A 80 1.30 -0.19 17.74
CA TRP A 80 0.78 -0.84 18.95
C TRP A 80 1.88 -1.12 19.97
N GLU A 81 3.00 -1.67 19.49
CA GLU A 81 4.17 -1.97 20.32
C GLU A 81 4.83 -0.70 20.86
N ALA A 82 4.96 0.33 20.02
CA ALA A 82 5.52 1.60 20.44
C ALA A 82 4.59 2.37 21.39
N ALA A 83 3.27 2.21 21.31
CA ALA A 83 2.36 2.94 22.19
C ALA A 83 2.55 2.61 23.67
N GLU A 84 2.80 1.34 23.99
CA GLU A 84 3.14 0.92 25.36
C GLU A 84 4.44 1.58 25.84
N GLU A 85 5.49 1.57 25.02
CA GLU A 85 6.79 2.15 25.37
C GLU A 85 6.74 3.68 25.58
N PHE A 86 5.91 4.37 24.79
CA PHE A 86 5.79 5.82 24.83
C PHE A 86 4.63 6.32 25.71
N ASN A 87 3.86 5.42 26.32
CA ASN A 87 2.60 5.73 27.00
C ASN A 87 1.66 6.56 26.11
N ALA A 88 1.53 6.16 24.84
CA ALA A 88 0.83 6.91 23.80
C ALA A 88 -0.65 6.51 23.72
N LYS A 89 -1.50 7.46 23.34
CA LYS A 89 -2.83 7.17 22.79
C LYS A 89 -2.67 6.78 21.32
N LEU A 90 -3.33 5.71 20.89
CA LEU A 90 -3.41 5.31 19.49
C LEU A 90 -4.69 5.83 18.86
N VAL A 91 -4.56 6.41 17.68
CA VAL A 91 -5.66 6.83 16.83
C VAL A 91 -5.38 6.38 15.40
N PHE A 92 -6.30 5.60 14.82
CA PHE A 92 -6.29 5.29 13.39
C PHE A 92 -7.49 5.97 12.75
N ALA A 93 -7.27 7.00 11.95
CA ALA A 93 -8.35 7.77 11.33
C ALA A 93 -8.61 7.27 9.91
N GLU A 94 -9.85 6.86 9.62
CA GLU A 94 -10.23 6.41 8.29
C GLU A 94 -10.27 7.58 7.32
N HIS A 95 -9.82 7.34 6.08
CA HIS A 95 -9.84 8.33 5.02
C HIS A 95 -11.27 8.52 4.51
N ARG A 96 -11.67 9.76 4.20
CA ARG A 96 -12.95 10.03 3.52
C ARG A 96 -13.06 9.22 2.23
N TYR A 97 -14.26 8.73 1.91
CA TYR A 97 -14.55 7.84 0.76
C TYR A 97 -13.98 6.43 0.82
N TYR A 98 -13.46 6.00 1.97
CA TYR A 98 -13.01 4.62 2.18
C TYR A 98 -13.73 4.00 3.38
N GLY A 99 -13.86 2.68 3.35
CA GLY A 99 -14.55 1.91 4.39
C GLY A 99 -15.95 2.42 4.67
N THR A 100 -16.20 2.88 5.90
CA THR A 100 -17.52 3.38 6.31
C THR A 100 -17.60 4.91 6.36
N SER A 101 -16.50 5.60 6.05
CA SER A 101 -16.37 7.06 6.05
C SER A 101 -16.84 7.67 4.72
N MET A 102 -18.10 7.43 4.39
CA MET A 102 -18.70 7.70 3.07
C MET A 102 -19.64 8.92 3.11
N PRO A 103 -19.25 10.10 2.56
CA PRO A 103 -20.02 11.34 2.73
C PRO A 103 -21.46 11.30 2.20
N PHE A 104 -21.72 10.45 1.22
CA PHE A 104 -23.04 10.23 0.61
C PHE A 104 -23.49 8.76 0.69
N GLY A 105 -22.95 8.00 1.66
CA GLY A 105 -23.19 6.56 1.76
C GLY A 105 -22.82 5.83 0.47
N ASN A 106 -23.69 4.94 0.00
CA ASN A 106 -23.46 4.14 -1.22
C ASN A 106 -23.29 4.99 -2.49
N ALA A 107 -23.80 6.22 -2.51
CA ALA A 107 -23.69 7.12 -3.66
C ALA A 107 -22.39 7.94 -3.67
N SER A 108 -21.47 7.72 -2.71
CA SER A 108 -20.27 8.56 -2.58
C SER A 108 -19.35 8.46 -3.81
N LEU A 109 -19.26 7.29 -4.44
CA LEU A 109 -18.40 7.10 -5.61
C LEU A 109 -19.10 7.45 -6.94
N ASP A 110 -20.34 7.95 -6.91
CA ASP A 110 -21.00 8.47 -8.09
C ASP A 110 -20.32 9.76 -8.56
N ASN A 111 -20.25 9.99 -9.88
CA ASN A 111 -19.55 11.15 -10.47
C ASN A 111 -20.00 12.51 -9.92
N ASN A 112 -21.26 12.64 -9.48
CA ASN A 112 -21.79 13.89 -8.92
C ASN A 112 -21.37 14.13 -7.46
N ASN A 113 -20.89 13.09 -6.77
CA ASN A 113 -20.64 13.08 -5.33
C ASN A 113 -19.14 12.93 -5.00
N ILE A 114 -18.37 12.24 -5.84
CA ILE A 114 -16.97 11.88 -5.59
C ILE A 114 -16.01 13.10 -5.57
N GLY A 115 -16.45 14.28 -6.00
CA GLY A 115 -15.63 15.49 -6.11
C GLY A 115 -14.97 15.99 -4.82
N TYR A 116 -15.39 15.51 -3.64
CA TYR A 116 -14.75 15.86 -2.36
C TYR A 116 -13.67 14.86 -1.92
N LEU A 117 -13.37 13.86 -2.76
CA LEU A 117 -12.28 12.92 -2.55
C LEU A 117 -10.96 13.55 -3.03
N THR A 118 -10.31 14.27 -2.12
CA THR A 118 -8.95 14.80 -2.32
C THR A 118 -8.11 14.64 -1.07
N SER A 119 -6.80 14.59 -1.24
CA SER A 119 -5.81 14.51 -0.17
C SER A 119 -5.86 15.75 0.71
N SER A 120 -6.09 16.94 0.15
CA SER A 120 -6.23 18.18 0.94
C SER A 120 -7.45 18.14 1.86
N GLN A 121 -8.58 17.61 1.38
CA GLN A 121 -9.79 17.45 2.18
C GLN A 121 -9.59 16.40 3.29
N ALA A 122 -8.91 15.29 3.00
CA ALA A 122 -8.57 14.27 4.00
C ALA A 122 -7.59 14.79 5.07
N LEU A 123 -6.58 15.57 4.68
CA LEU A 123 -5.67 16.21 5.64
C LEU A 123 -6.40 17.20 6.56
N ALA A 124 -7.42 17.90 6.05
CA ALA A 124 -8.26 18.79 6.85
C ALA A 124 -9.18 18.00 7.81
N ASP A 125 -9.72 16.85 7.39
CA ASP A 125 -10.42 15.92 8.30
C ASP A 125 -9.54 15.49 9.48
N TYR A 126 -8.28 15.12 9.20
CA TYR A 126 -7.33 14.75 10.24
C TYR A 126 -6.98 15.93 11.14
N ALA A 127 -6.87 17.14 10.60
CA ALA A 127 -6.63 18.35 11.37
C ALA A 127 -7.77 18.61 12.37
N ASP A 128 -9.02 18.58 11.93
CA ASP A 128 -10.19 18.76 12.79
C ASP A 128 -10.28 17.67 13.87
N LEU A 129 -10.01 16.41 13.50
CA LEU A 129 -10.00 15.31 14.47
C LEU A 129 -8.88 15.48 15.51
N VAL A 130 -7.68 15.91 15.10
CA VAL A 130 -6.58 16.19 16.04
C VAL A 130 -6.93 17.36 16.96
N ASP A 131 -7.52 18.43 16.44
CA ASP A 131 -7.97 19.58 17.26
C ASP A 131 -9.01 19.15 18.30
N PHE A 132 -10.00 18.33 17.89
CA PHE A 132 -10.95 17.71 18.81
C PHE A 132 -10.28 16.85 19.89
N LEU A 133 -9.28 16.04 19.52
CA LEU A 133 -8.53 15.20 20.47
C LEU A 133 -7.64 16.00 21.43
N GLN A 134 -7.38 17.27 21.12
CA GLN A 134 -6.70 18.24 21.98
C GLN A 134 -7.69 19.07 22.81
N ASP A 135 -8.96 18.69 22.85
CA ASP A 135 -10.06 19.43 23.49
C ASP A 135 -10.20 20.88 22.95
N HIS A 136 -9.91 21.10 21.67
CA HIS A 136 -9.88 22.42 21.03
C HIS A 136 -8.98 23.44 21.75
N ALA A 137 -7.92 22.96 22.40
CA ALA A 137 -6.98 23.81 23.11
C ALA A 137 -6.16 24.65 22.13
N VAL A 138 -6.17 25.98 22.31
CA VAL A 138 -5.37 26.93 21.52
C VAL A 138 -3.88 26.57 21.52
N THR A 139 -3.38 26.10 22.66
CA THR A 139 -2.04 25.54 22.78
C THR A 139 -2.17 24.02 22.89
N PRO A 140 -1.70 23.24 21.89
CA PRO A 140 -1.78 21.78 21.94
C PRO A 140 -1.13 21.23 23.20
N LYS A 141 -1.83 20.32 23.89
CA LYS A 141 -1.37 19.72 25.14
C LYS A 141 -0.49 18.50 24.90
N TYR A 142 -0.85 17.69 23.92
CA TYR A 142 -0.20 16.41 23.63
C TYR A 142 0.62 16.50 22.33
N PRO A 143 1.88 16.02 22.29
CA PRO A 143 2.59 15.90 21.03
C PRO A 143 1.93 14.84 20.14
N VAL A 144 1.58 15.20 18.91
CA VAL A 144 1.00 14.27 17.92
C VAL A 144 2.09 13.81 16.95
N ILE A 145 2.20 12.50 16.74
CA ILE A 145 3.11 11.91 15.76
C ILE A 145 2.28 11.22 14.69
N ALA A 146 2.43 11.65 13.44
CA ALA A 146 1.74 11.06 12.31
C ALA A 146 2.47 9.81 11.81
N PHE A 147 1.72 8.78 11.44
CA PHE A 147 2.23 7.54 10.86
C PHE A 147 1.42 7.20 9.61
N GLY A 148 2.08 6.58 8.65
CA GLY A 148 1.38 5.96 7.53
C GLY A 148 2.31 5.16 6.62
N GLY A 149 1.73 4.17 5.94
CA GLY A 149 2.38 3.38 4.89
C GLY A 149 1.83 3.75 3.51
N SER A 150 2.61 3.63 2.43
CA SER A 150 2.11 3.91 1.07
C SER A 150 1.61 5.37 0.91
N TYR A 151 0.43 5.58 0.32
CA TYR A 151 -0.28 6.86 0.32
C TYR A 151 -0.56 7.37 1.74
N GLY A 152 -0.79 6.50 2.72
CA GLY A 152 -0.84 6.90 4.13
C GLY A 152 0.47 7.53 4.59
N GLY A 153 1.62 7.04 4.12
CA GLY A 153 2.93 7.64 4.38
C GLY A 153 3.09 9.00 3.71
N MET A 154 2.55 9.16 2.49
CA MET A 154 2.47 10.45 1.83
C MET A 154 1.63 11.42 2.67
N LEU A 155 0.45 11.00 3.13
CA LEU A 155 -0.43 11.78 3.99
C LEU A 155 0.25 12.15 5.32
N ALA A 156 0.96 11.23 5.97
CA ALA A 156 1.68 11.53 7.21
C ALA A 156 2.74 12.63 7.01
N ALA A 157 3.52 12.53 5.92
CA ALA A 157 4.48 13.57 5.55
C ALA A 157 3.79 14.90 5.23
N TYR A 158 2.74 14.89 4.42
CA TYR A 158 1.99 16.07 4.02
C TYR A 158 1.29 16.73 5.21
N PHE A 159 0.80 15.94 6.16
CA PHE A 159 0.16 16.43 7.37
C PHE A 159 1.16 17.19 8.25
N ARG A 160 2.37 16.65 8.42
CA ARG A 160 3.46 17.37 9.10
C ARG A 160 3.90 18.63 8.35
N GLN A 161 3.93 18.62 7.02
CA GLN A 161 4.30 19.79 6.22
C GLN A 161 3.26 20.92 6.29
N LYS A 162 1.97 20.57 6.23
CA LYS A 162 0.86 21.55 6.13
C LYS A 162 0.33 21.98 7.49
N TYR A 163 0.37 21.09 8.47
CA TYR A 163 -0.12 21.34 9.83
C TYR A 163 0.98 21.10 10.89
N PRO A 164 2.17 21.72 10.76
CA PRO A 164 3.27 21.51 11.72
C PRO A 164 2.98 22.03 13.13
N HIS A 165 1.91 22.82 13.28
CA HIS A 165 1.38 23.31 14.54
C HIS A 165 0.51 22.28 15.27
N LEU A 166 -0.04 21.27 14.56
CA LEU A 166 -0.82 20.17 15.14
C LEU A 166 0.01 18.89 15.29
N VAL A 167 0.90 18.62 14.33
CA VAL A 167 1.69 17.36 14.25
C VAL A 167 3.14 17.66 14.53
N ALA A 168 3.72 17.09 15.60
CA ALA A 168 5.11 17.32 16.01
C ALA A 168 6.16 16.60 15.16
N GLY A 169 5.81 15.49 14.52
CA GLY A 169 6.67 14.75 13.59
C GLY A 169 5.91 13.65 12.85
N ALA A 170 6.53 13.08 11.82
CA ALA A 170 5.91 12.05 10.98
C ALA A 170 6.87 10.89 10.64
N ILE A 171 6.34 9.67 10.67
CA ILE A 171 6.96 8.47 10.09
C ILE A 171 6.22 8.16 8.78
N ALA A 172 6.88 8.45 7.66
CA ALA A 172 6.36 8.26 6.31
C ALA A 172 6.97 7.00 5.68
N ALA A 173 6.33 5.85 5.90
CA ALA A 173 6.88 4.56 5.49
C ALA A 173 6.49 4.20 4.06
N SER A 174 7.50 3.92 3.24
CA SER A 174 7.38 3.58 1.82
C SER A 174 6.45 4.55 1.06
N ALA A 175 6.65 5.85 1.32
CA ALA A 175 5.85 6.94 0.78
C ALA A 175 6.43 7.43 -0.56
N PRO A 176 5.79 7.15 -1.71
CA PRO A 176 6.36 7.44 -3.03
C PRO A 176 6.13 8.90 -3.47
N ILE A 177 6.53 9.88 -2.65
CA ILE A 177 6.28 11.31 -2.91
C ILE A 177 6.99 11.88 -4.16
N HIS A 178 7.88 11.12 -4.77
CA HIS A 178 8.54 11.45 -6.05
C HIS A 178 7.95 10.67 -7.25
N MET A 179 6.89 9.87 -7.08
CA MET A 179 6.24 9.14 -8.18
C MET A 179 5.30 10.05 -9.00
N PHE A 180 5.77 11.24 -9.37
CA PHE A 180 5.02 12.25 -10.12
C PHE A 180 5.78 12.68 -11.39
N PRO A 181 5.13 13.33 -12.36
CA PRO A 181 5.75 13.73 -13.62
C PRO A 181 7.05 14.50 -13.44
N GLY A 182 8.09 14.05 -14.13
CA GLY A 182 9.41 14.68 -14.15
C GLY A 182 10.28 14.44 -12.92
N MET A 183 9.84 13.65 -11.93
CA MET A 183 10.57 13.43 -10.67
C MET A 183 11.31 12.09 -10.61
N THR A 184 10.76 11.03 -11.21
CA THR A 184 11.41 9.72 -11.32
C THR A 184 11.19 9.11 -12.71
N PRO A 185 12.12 8.29 -13.24
CA PRO A 185 11.88 7.55 -14.47
C PRO A 185 10.63 6.67 -14.39
N CYS A 186 9.78 6.68 -15.42
CA CYS A 186 8.52 5.92 -15.39
C CYS A 186 8.72 4.40 -15.30
N ASP A 187 9.91 3.88 -15.65
CA ASP A 187 10.26 2.47 -15.57
C ASP A 187 10.73 2.03 -14.17
N ALA A 188 10.95 2.98 -13.25
CA ALA A 188 11.55 2.70 -11.95
C ALA A 188 10.79 1.64 -11.16
N TYR A 189 9.45 1.74 -11.13
CA TYR A 189 8.58 0.81 -10.42
C TYR A 189 8.75 -0.63 -10.95
N TYR A 190 8.54 -0.84 -12.25
CA TYR A 190 8.60 -2.16 -12.87
C TYR A 190 10.01 -2.76 -12.94
N ARG A 191 11.04 -1.90 -13.03
CA ARG A 191 12.44 -2.32 -12.91
C ARG A 191 12.72 -2.90 -11.52
N ILE A 192 12.15 -2.32 -10.47
CA ILE A 192 12.30 -2.83 -9.09
C ILE A 192 11.47 -4.10 -8.88
N VAL A 193 10.25 -4.20 -9.42
CA VAL A 193 9.49 -5.48 -9.44
C VAL A 193 10.35 -6.58 -10.07
N THR A 194 10.93 -6.31 -11.25
CA THR A 194 11.82 -7.25 -11.93
C THR A 194 13.05 -7.62 -11.09
N SER A 195 13.64 -6.64 -10.40
CA SER A 195 14.79 -6.84 -9.52
C SER A 195 14.44 -7.74 -8.32
N ALA A 196 13.26 -7.59 -7.73
CA ALA A 196 12.79 -8.45 -6.65
C ALA A 196 12.70 -9.92 -7.09
N PHE A 197 12.09 -10.19 -8.26
CA PHE A 197 12.01 -11.55 -8.83
C PHE A 197 13.38 -12.13 -9.21
N LYS A 198 14.31 -11.29 -9.67
CA LYS A 198 15.67 -11.72 -9.98
C LYS A 198 16.48 -12.04 -8.72
N ILE A 199 16.37 -11.22 -7.67
CA ILE A 199 17.18 -11.33 -6.44
C ILE A 199 16.66 -12.45 -5.54
N ASP A 200 15.36 -12.49 -5.26
CA ASP A 200 14.78 -13.51 -4.37
C ASP A 200 14.45 -14.81 -5.11
N GLY A 201 14.08 -14.73 -6.39
CA GLY A 201 13.86 -15.91 -7.22
C GLY A 201 15.14 -16.40 -7.88
N SER A 202 15.27 -16.11 -9.16
CA SER A 202 16.46 -16.40 -9.95
C SER A 202 16.43 -15.64 -11.28
N GLN A 203 17.59 -15.52 -11.94
CA GLN A 203 17.65 -15.02 -13.32
C GLN A 203 16.77 -15.85 -14.26
N GLN A 204 16.64 -17.16 -14.01
CA GLN A 204 15.81 -18.06 -14.80
C GLN A 204 14.31 -17.84 -14.56
N CYS A 205 13.89 -17.60 -13.31
CA CYS A 205 12.52 -17.23 -12.98
C CYS A 205 12.10 -15.96 -13.74
N MET A 206 12.92 -14.91 -13.65
CA MET A 206 12.70 -13.65 -14.36
C MET A 206 12.63 -13.87 -15.89
N SER A 207 13.57 -14.64 -16.46
CA SER A 207 13.59 -14.92 -17.91
C SER A 207 12.36 -15.71 -18.37
N ASN A 208 11.88 -16.65 -17.55
CA ASN A 208 10.66 -17.41 -17.85
C ASN A 208 9.41 -16.53 -17.82
N ILE A 209 9.30 -15.61 -16.85
CA ILE A 209 8.21 -14.63 -16.80
C ILE A 209 8.25 -13.77 -18.06
N GLN A 210 9.41 -13.25 -18.44
CA GLN A 210 9.57 -12.44 -19.65
C GLN A 210 9.16 -13.20 -20.92
N ASN A 211 9.51 -14.48 -21.04
CA ASN A 211 9.12 -15.32 -22.18
C ASN A 211 7.64 -15.73 -22.15
N SER A 212 6.98 -15.64 -20.99
CA SER A 212 5.61 -16.13 -20.83
C SER A 212 4.59 -15.27 -21.56
N TRP A 213 4.81 -13.95 -21.67
CA TRP A 213 3.85 -13.01 -22.28
C TRP A 213 3.48 -13.38 -23.72
N SER A 214 4.49 -13.46 -24.58
CA SER A 214 4.29 -13.89 -25.97
C SER A 214 3.84 -15.34 -26.08
N THR A 215 4.29 -16.21 -25.15
CA THR A 215 3.90 -17.61 -25.13
C THR A 215 2.40 -17.76 -24.86
N ILE A 216 1.86 -17.06 -23.86
CA ILE A 216 0.44 -17.07 -23.51
C ILE A 216 -0.38 -16.52 -24.67
N ARG A 217 0.02 -15.37 -25.23
CA ARG A 217 -0.69 -14.72 -26.35
C ARG A 217 -0.78 -15.63 -27.58
N ASN A 218 0.35 -16.25 -27.95
CA ASN A 218 0.40 -17.16 -29.09
C ASN A 218 -0.37 -18.45 -28.82
N PHE A 219 -0.24 -19.00 -27.61
CA PHE A 219 -0.93 -20.24 -27.23
C PHE A 219 -2.46 -20.04 -27.24
N ALA A 220 -2.95 -18.95 -26.64
CA ALA A 220 -4.38 -18.64 -26.56
C ALA A 220 -5.03 -18.22 -27.90
N SER A 221 -4.27 -18.03 -28.97
CA SER A 221 -4.81 -17.69 -30.31
C SER A 221 -5.65 -18.83 -30.93
N ASN A 222 -5.48 -20.06 -30.44
CA ASN A 222 -6.24 -21.23 -30.87
C ASN A 222 -7.29 -21.60 -29.81
N ALA A 223 -8.54 -21.85 -30.23
CA ALA A 223 -9.65 -22.15 -29.32
C ALA A 223 -9.42 -23.39 -28.42
N THR A 224 -8.79 -24.44 -28.95
CA THR A 224 -8.45 -25.66 -28.17
C THR A 224 -7.42 -25.34 -27.08
N ASN A 225 -6.43 -24.50 -27.39
CA ASN A 225 -5.39 -24.09 -26.45
C ASN A 225 -5.92 -23.07 -25.42
N ALA A 226 -6.80 -22.16 -25.82
CA ALA A 226 -7.49 -21.25 -24.91
C ALA A 226 -8.33 -22.02 -23.88
N GLU A 227 -9.03 -23.06 -24.33
CA GLU A 227 -9.78 -23.97 -23.45
C GLU A 227 -8.84 -24.81 -22.56
N TRP A 228 -7.66 -25.16 -23.04
CA TRP A 228 -6.62 -25.78 -22.21
C TRP A 228 -6.19 -24.84 -21.07
N LEU A 229 -5.96 -23.55 -21.34
CA LEU A 229 -5.60 -22.55 -20.31
C LEU A 229 -6.73 -22.40 -19.29
N HIS A 230 -7.97 -22.23 -19.76
CA HIS A 230 -9.16 -22.15 -18.90
C HIS A 230 -9.23 -23.30 -17.90
N LYS A 231 -9.04 -24.55 -18.36
CA LYS A 231 -9.05 -25.74 -17.50
C LYS A 231 -7.82 -25.87 -16.60
N ASN A 232 -6.62 -25.74 -17.16
CA ASN A 232 -5.37 -26.04 -16.44
C ASN A 232 -4.97 -24.92 -15.47
N TRP A 233 -5.40 -23.69 -15.72
CA TRP A 233 -5.21 -22.56 -14.80
C TRP A 233 -6.44 -22.32 -13.91
N ASN A 234 -7.46 -23.16 -14.04
CA ASN A 234 -8.71 -23.08 -13.28
C ASN A 234 -9.34 -21.67 -13.34
N LEU A 235 -9.44 -21.08 -14.54
CA LEU A 235 -10.00 -19.74 -14.71
C LEU A 235 -11.52 -19.76 -14.51
N CYS A 236 -12.10 -18.72 -13.92
CA CYS A 236 -13.56 -18.63 -13.76
C CYS A 236 -14.28 -18.42 -15.10
N ASP A 237 -13.64 -17.68 -16.00
CA ASP A 237 -14.14 -17.34 -17.32
C ASP A 237 -13.25 -17.92 -18.43
N PRO A 238 -13.83 -18.41 -19.53
CA PRO A 238 -13.03 -18.85 -20.68
C PRO A 238 -12.44 -17.66 -21.44
N LEU A 239 -11.29 -17.88 -22.10
CA LEU A 239 -10.62 -16.90 -22.95
C LEU A 239 -11.23 -16.95 -24.37
N LYS A 240 -12.17 -16.05 -24.69
CA LYS A 240 -12.93 -16.11 -25.96
C LYS A 240 -12.31 -15.27 -27.06
N ASN A 241 -11.61 -14.19 -26.70
CA ASN A 241 -11.08 -13.23 -27.66
C ASN A 241 -9.78 -12.57 -27.13
N SER A 242 -9.17 -11.73 -27.96
CA SER A 242 -7.94 -11.00 -27.60
C SER A 242 -8.10 -10.07 -26.40
N SER A 243 -9.31 -9.56 -26.13
CA SER A 243 -9.58 -8.73 -24.95
C SER A 243 -9.58 -9.55 -23.66
N ASP A 244 -10.08 -10.79 -23.68
CA ASP A 244 -9.99 -11.69 -22.52
C ASP A 244 -8.53 -12.07 -22.25
N VAL A 245 -7.75 -12.35 -23.31
CA VAL A 245 -6.32 -12.61 -23.18
C VAL A 245 -5.59 -11.40 -22.61
N GLN A 246 -5.88 -10.18 -23.08
CA GLN A 246 -5.23 -8.98 -22.55
C GLN A 246 -5.57 -8.76 -21.07
N GLN A 247 -6.83 -8.93 -20.65
CA GLN A 247 -7.21 -8.85 -19.24
C GLN A 247 -6.47 -9.88 -18.37
N LEU A 248 -6.26 -11.10 -18.85
CA LEU A 248 -5.47 -12.10 -18.14
C LEU A 248 -4.00 -11.68 -18.00
N LEU A 249 -3.41 -11.06 -19.02
CA LEU A 249 -2.03 -10.55 -18.95
C LEU A 249 -1.92 -9.35 -18.01
N ASP A 250 -2.91 -8.46 -18.01
CA ASP A 250 -2.98 -7.33 -17.07
C ASP A 250 -3.13 -7.84 -15.63
N PHE A 251 -3.92 -8.89 -15.40
CA PHE A 251 -4.05 -9.56 -14.11
C PHE A 251 -2.73 -10.20 -13.65
N LEU A 252 -2.02 -10.90 -14.54
CA LEU A 252 -0.69 -11.46 -14.24
C LEU A 252 0.32 -10.37 -13.88
N GLN A 253 0.29 -9.25 -14.61
CA GLN A 253 1.12 -8.09 -14.32
C GLN A 253 0.87 -7.58 -12.90
N SER A 254 -0.40 -7.38 -12.52
CA SER A 254 -0.80 -7.00 -11.15
C SER A 254 -0.37 -8.05 -10.11
N ALA A 255 -0.47 -9.34 -10.40
CA ALA A 255 0.02 -10.40 -9.51
C ALA A 255 1.52 -10.27 -9.22
N TYR A 256 2.35 -10.01 -10.24
CA TYR A 256 3.79 -9.81 -10.04
C TYR A 256 4.10 -8.57 -9.20
N GLN A 257 3.36 -7.48 -9.40
CA GLN A 257 3.52 -6.25 -8.59
C GLN A 257 3.18 -6.53 -7.12
N THR A 258 2.03 -7.13 -6.85
CA THR A 258 1.56 -7.47 -5.51
C THR A 258 2.53 -8.41 -4.81
N LEU A 259 2.99 -9.47 -5.48
CA LEU A 259 3.98 -10.40 -4.93
C LEU A 259 5.27 -9.70 -4.53
N ALA A 260 5.75 -8.71 -5.31
CA ALA A 260 6.93 -7.93 -4.97
C ALA A 260 6.67 -6.98 -3.79
N MET A 261 5.53 -6.28 -3.76
CA MET A 261 5.14 -5.37 -2.68
C MET A 261 5.03 -6.09 -1.33
N VAL A 262 4.37 -7.24 -1.27
CA VAL A 262 4.17 -7.99 -0.02
C VAL A 262 5.14 -9.16 0.14
N ASN A 263 6.38 -9.00 -0.35
CA ASN A 263 7.43 -10.02 -0.26
C ASN A 263 8.05 -10.12 1.15
N TYR A 264 7.20 -10.33 2.16
CA TYR A 264 7.58 -10.32 3.57
C TYR A 264 8.26 -11.62 4.02
N PRO A 265 9.08 -11.60 5.08
CA PRO A 265 9.78 -12.77 5.60
C PRO A 265 8.89 -13.73 6.42
N PHE A 266 7.59 -13.44 6.52
CA PHE A 266 6.58 -14.20 7.24
C PHE A 266 5.26 -14.24 6.44
N PRO A 267 4.35 -15.20 6.71
CA PRO A 267 3.03 -15.21 6.08
C PRO A 267 2.23 -13.96 6.43
N SER A 268 1.53 -13.41 5.46
CA SER A 268 0.75 -12.18 5.63
C SER A 268 -0.52 -12.23 4.79
N ASP A 269 -1.57 -11.60 5.29
CA ASP A 269 -2.85 -11.39 4.61
C ASP A 269 -3.15 -9.90 4.40
N PHE A 270 -2.12 -9.05 4.26
CA PHE A 270 -2.32 -7.61 4.10
C PHE A 270 -3.12 -7.25 2.83
N LEU A 271 -2.63 -7.61 1.64
CA LEU A 271 -3.38 -7.42 0.38
C LEU A 271 -4.12 -8.70 -0.01
N VAL A 272 -3.39 -9.81 -0.03
CA VAL A 272 -3.92 -11.15 -0.27
C VAL A 272 -3.20 -12.14 0.64
N PRO A 273 -3.83 -13.25 1.07
CA PRO A 273 -3.18 -14.27 1.88
C PRO A 273 -2.02 -14.91 1.12
N LEU A 274 -0.80 -14.74 1.62
CA LEU A 274 0.42 -15.24 0.99
C LEU A 274 1.38 -15.88 2.02
N PRO A 275 2.21 -16.85 1.57
CA PRO A 275 3.24 -17.44 2.40
C PRO A 275 4.36 -16.45 2.69
N ALA A 276 5.27 -16.82 3.60
CA ALA A 276 6.55 -16.15 3.74
C ALA A 276 7.35 -16.21 2.43
N TYR A 277 8.00 -15.10 2.07
CA TYR A 277 8.80 -14.95 0.86
C TYR A 277 8.05 -15.40 -0.41
N PRO A 278 6.87 -14.81 -0.71
CA PRO A 278 6.01 -15.29 -1.77
C PRO A 278 6.68 -15.29 -3.15
N VAL A 279 7.59 -14.35 -3.43
CA VAL A 279 8.40 -14.35 -4.67
C VAL A 279 9.26 -15.62 -4.78
N ARG A 280 9.89 -16.06 -3.68
CA ARG A 280 10.70 -17.30 -3.66
C ARG A 280 9.83 -18.52 -3.92
N VAL A 281 8.66 -18.57 -3.28
CA VAL A 281 7.70 -19.66 -3.40
C VAL A 281 7.24 -19.80 -4.84
N VAL A 282 6.84 -18.72 -5.51
CA VAL A 282 6.35 -18.83 -6.89
C VAL A 282 7.48 -19.09 -7.88
N CYS A 283 8.67 -18.55 -7.65
CA CYS A 283 9.82 -18.76 -8.52
C CYS A 283 10.34 -20.21 -8.50
N GLN A 284 10.01 -21.01 -7.47
CA GLN A 284 10.36 -22.43 -7.46
C GLN A 284 9.80 -23.18 -8.68
N TYR A 285 8.65 -22.74 -9.21
CA TYR A 285 8.01 -23.33 -10.39
C TYR A 285 8.66 -22.90 -11.70
N LEU A 286 9.54 -21.89 -11.67
CA LEU A 286 10.14 -21.23 -12.82
C LEU A 286 11.68 -21.21 -12.76
N ASN A 287 12.30 -22.04 -11.91
CA ASN A 287 13.75 -22.03 -11.70
C ASN A 287 14.57 -22.75 -12.78
N GLU A 288 13.94 -23.61 -13.59
CA GLU A 288 14.57 -24.28 -14.74
C GLU A 288 14.28 -23.55 -16.05
N LYS A 289 15.00 -23.86 -17.13
CA LYS A 289 14.69 -23.31 -18.45
C LYS A 289 13.44 -23.98 -19.03
N LEU A 290 12.33 -23.26 -19.12
CA LEU A 290 11.03 -23.80 -19.52
C LEU A 290 10.62 -23.29 -20.91
N TYR A 291 9.84 -24.11 -21.63
CA TYR A 291 9.30 -23.78 -22.94
C TYR A 291 7.90 -24.40 -23.12
N GLY A 292 7.09 -23.78 -23.98
CA GLY A 292 5.76 -24.28 -24.36
C GLY A 292 4.90 -24.61 -23.14
N ASN A 293 4.29 -25.79 -23.13
CA ASN A 293 3.35 -26.22 -22.08
C ASN A 293 3.99 -26.22 -20.68
N LYS A 294 5.27 -26.59 -20.54
CA LYS A 294 5.93 -26.59 -19.22
C LYS A 294 6.05 -25.17 -18.64
N LEU A 295 6.29 -24.17 -19.49
CA LEU A 295 6.28 -22.77 -19.06
C LEU A 295 4.88 -22.36 -18.60
N LEU A 296 3.85 -22.69 -19.38
CA LEU A 296 2.46 -22.38 -19.04
C LEU A 296 2.00 -23.09 -17.75
N GLU A 297 2.40 -24.33 -17.51
CA GLU A 297 2.16 -25.05 -16.26
C GLU A 297 2.83 -24.35 -15.06
N GLY A 298 4.07 -23.86 -15.24
CA GLY A 298 4.78 -23.09 -14.22
C GLY A 298 4.07 -21.79 -13.86
N ILE A 299 3.61 -21.04 -14.87
CA ILE A 299 2.81 -19.82 -14.67
C ILE A 299 1.46 -20.14 -14.01
N GLY A 300 0.79 -21.23 -14.40
CA GLY A 300 -0.45 -21.68 -13.77
C GLY A 300 -0.29 -21.99 -12.28
N LYS A 301 0.83 -22.60 -11.86
CA LYS A 301 1.13 -22.85 -10.43
C LYS A 301 1.42 -21.56 -9.66
N LEU A 302 2.12 -20.62 -10.28
CA LEU A 302 2.32 -19.27 -9.72
C LEU A 302 0.97 -18.59 -9.48
N LEU A 303 0.07 -18.67 -10.47
CA LEU A 303 -1.26 -18.11 -10.39
C LEU A 303 -2.10 -18.75 -9.27
N ASP A 304 -2.12 -20.09 -9.17
CA ASP A 304 -2.80 -20.79 -8.06
C ASP A 304 -2.24 -20.38 -6.70
N THR A 305 -0.92 -20.18 -6.59
CA THR A 305 -0.30 -19.70 -5.35
C THR A 305 -0.77 -18.28 -5.03
N PHE A 306 -0.82 -17.40 -6.02
CA PHE A 306 -1.24 -16.02 -5.80
C PHE A 306 -2.72 -15.90 -5.43
N THR A 307 -3.60 -16.62 -6.12
CA THR A 307 -5.06 -16.45 -5.98
C THR A 307 -5.72 -17.43 -5.02
N ASN A 308 -5.04 -18.51 -4.66
CA ASN A 308 -5.63 -19.65 -3.95
C ASN A 308 -4.64 -20.31 -2.98
N TYR A 309 -3.78 -19.52 -2.35
CA TYR A 309 -2.89 -19.99 -1.29
C TYR A 309 -3.67 -20.57 -0.10
N ASP A 310 -4.75 -19.91 0.32
CA ASP A 310 -5.58 -20.31 1.46
C ASP A 310 -6.64 -21.39 1.12
N LYS A 311 -6.67 -21.83 -0.14
CA LYS A 311 -7.57 -22.87 -0.67
C LYS A 311 -9.06 -22.54 -0.57
N LYS A 312 -9.43 -21.25 -0.51
CA LYS A 312 -10.84 -20.81 -0.50
C LYS A 312 -11.37 -20.41 -1.87
N SER A 313 -10.51 -20.03 -2.80
CA SER A 313 -10.91 -19.62 -4.15
C SER A 313 -11.32 -20.82 -4.99
N LYS A 314 -12.51 -20.77 -5.59
CA LYS A 314 -13.01 -21.84 -6.47
C LYS A 314 -12.31 -21.86 -7.83
N CYS A 315 -11.92 -20.69 -8.33
CA CYS A 315 -11.29 -20.46 -9.62
C CYS A 315 -10.54 -19.12 -9.60
N VAL A 316 -9.72 -18.90 -10.63
CA VAL A 316 -8.99 -17.65 -10.88
C VAL A 316 -9.87 -16.67 -11.63
N ASP A 317 -10.32 -15.62 -10.94
CA ASP A 317 -11.16 -14.57 -11.51
C ASP A 317 -10.30 -13.40 -12.02
N TYR A 318 -9.70 -13.58 -13.20
CA TYR A 318 -8.84 -12.55 -13.81
C TYR A 318 -9.63 -11.32 -14.30
N LYS A 319 -10.97 -11.39 -14.38
CA LYS A 319 -11.83 -10.27 -14.81
C LYS A 319 -12.13 -9.28 -13.70
N LYS A 320 -11.90 -9.64 -12.44
CA LYS A 320 -11.91 -8.68 -11.33
C LYS A 320 -10.83 -7.60 -11.44
N GLY A 321 -9.83 -7.81 -12.29
CA GLY A 321 -8.77 -6.83 -12.53
C GLY A 321 -7.87 -6.63 -11.30
N SER A 322 -7.38 -5.40 -11.11
CA SER A 322 -6.51 -4.99 -10.02
C SER A 322 -7.28 -4.73 -8.71
N ASP A 323 -8.07 -5.70 -8.28
CA ASP A 323 -8.66 -5.70 -6.94
C ASP A 323 -7.53 -6.05 -5.94
N TYR A 324 -7.16 -5.09 -5.08
CA TYR A 324 -6.11 -5.27 -4.05
C TYR A 324 -6.55 -6.21 -2.90
N GLY A 325 -7.49 -7.12 -3.17
CA GLY A 325 -7.99 -8.14 -2.27
C GLY A 325 -8.67 -7.53 -1.05
N ASN A 326 -7.92 -7.47 0.06
CA ASN A 326 -8.44 -7.06 1.36
C ASN A 326 -8.54 -5.54 1.55
N LEU A 327 -7.94 -4.74 0.67
CA LEU A 327 -7.81 -3.28 0.85
C LEU A 327 -9.11 -2.50 0.59
N ASP A 328 -9.93 -2.92 -0.39
CA ASP A 328 -11.10 -2.16 -0.90
C ASP A 328 -10.76 -0.70 -1.24
N ALA A 329 -9.95 -0.53 -2.30
CA ALA A 329 -9.43 0.77 -2.75
C ALA A 329 -10.33 1.46 -3.80
N SER A 330 -11.65 1.31 -3.68
CA SER A 330 -12.62 1.71 -4.72
C SER A 330 -12.60 3.19 -5.12
N GLY A 331 -12.17 4.10 -4.24
CA GLY A 331 -11.96 5.52 -4.55
C GLY A 331 -10.61 5.87 -5.20
N TRP A 332 -9.63 4.96 -5.20
CA TRP A 332 -8.25 5.27 -5.58
C TRP A 332 -8.09 5.64 -7.06
N ASP A 333 -8.88 5.02 -7.93
CA ASP A 333 -8.86 5.30 -9.37
C ASP A 333 -9.30 6.74 -9.66
N TYR A 334 -10.25 7.29 -8.89
CA TYR A 334 -10.62 8.71 -8.98
C TYR A 334 -9.50 9.63 -8.50
N GLN A 335 -8.85 9.32 -7.37
CA GLN A 335 -7.69 10.10 -6.90
C GLN A 335 -6.56 10.11 -7.93
N SER A 336 -6.29 8.95 -8.55
CA SER A 336 -5.31 8.82 -9.63
C SER A 336 -5.70 9.67 -10.84
N CYS A 337 -6.99 9.69 -11.19
CA CYS A 337 -7.53 10.52 -12.27
C CYS A 337 -7.64 12.03 -11.98
N THR A 338 -7.25 12.49 -10.80
CA THR A 338 -7.35 13.90 -10.39
C THR A 338 -6.02 14.46 -9.93
N GLU A 339 -5.53 14.05 -8.76
CA GLU A 339 -4.34 14.64 -8.11
C GLU A 339 -3.15 13.67 -7.99
N MET A 340 -3.41 12.37 -7.90
CA MET A 340 -2.40 11.30 -7.73
C MET A 340 -1.95 10.74 -9.07
N VAL A 341 -1.59 11.61 -10.01
CA VAL A 341 -1.22 11.23 -11.37
C VAL A 341 0.21 10.69 -11.37
N MET A 342 0.38 9.37 -11.32
CA MET A 342 1.68 8.71 -11.20
C MET A 342 2.11 8.05 -12.53
N PRO A 343 3.10 8.63 -13.26
CA PRO A 343 3.55 8.06 -14.52
C PRO A 343 4.30 6.74 -14.33
N MET A 344 3.80 5.68 -14.96
CA MET A 344 4.48 4.39 -14.98
C MET A 344 4.53 3.82 -16.39
N CYS A 345 5.63 3.14 -16.71
CA CYS A 345 5.84 2.50 -18.00
C CYS A 345 6.64 1.20 -17.84
N THR A 346 6.54 0.33 -18.82
CA THR A 346 7.39 -0.86 -18.98
C THR A 346 8.16 -0.75 -20.28
N THR A 347 9.40 -1.21 -20.29
CA THR A 347 10.33 -1.08 -21.42
C THR A 347 10.58 -2.39 -22.14
N GLY A 348 10.35 -3.53 -21.47
CA GLY A 348 10.73 -4.87 -21.93
C GLY A 348 12.25 -5.09 -22.11
N LYS A 349 13.07 -4.12 -21.71
CA LYS A 349 14.54 -4.18 -21.75
C LYS A 349 15.17 -4.20 -20.37
N HIS A 350 14.68 -3.33 -19.49
CA HIS A 350 15.14 -3.19 -18.11
C HIS A 350 14.20 -3.84 -17.10
N ASP A 351 13.12 -4.43 -17.59
CA ASP A 351 12.06 -5.06 -16.84
C ASP A 351 11.58 -6.33 -17.57
N MET A 352 10.91 -7.22 -16.84
CA MET A 352 10.45 -8.51 -17.35
C MET A 352 9.08 -8.45 -18.03
N PHE A 353 8.55 -7.27 -18.34
CA PHE A 353 7.19 -7.07 -18.86
C PHE A 353 7.18 -6.76 -20.37
N GLU A 354 6.00 -6.83 -21.01
CA GLU A 354 5.85 -6.30 -22.37
C GLU A 354 5.95 -4.76 -22.36
N PRO A 355 6.55 -4.12 -23.37
CA PRO A 355 6.68 -2.67 -23.40
C PRO A 355 5.33 -1.95 -23.43
N GLN A 356 5.15 -0.99 -22.52
CA GLN A 356 3.98 -0.12 -22.43
C GLN A 356 4.44 1.28 -22.08
N GLU A 357 4.32 2.20 -23.05
CA GLU A 357 4.71 3.60 -22.86
C GLU A 357 3.67 4.35 -22.02
N TRP A 358 4.16 5.28 -21.20
CA TRP A 358 3.32 6.25 -20.52
C TRP A 358 2.79 7.27 -21.53
N ASN A 359 1.47 7.28 -21.75
CA ASN A 359 0.79 8.23 -22.62
C ASN A 359 -0.24 9.03 -21.84
N PHE A 360 0.14 10.26 -21.48
CA PHE A 360 -0.73 11.13 -20.69
C PHE A 360 -2.02 11.51 -21.42
N THR A 361 -1.99 11.72 -22.74
CA THR A 361 -3.18 12.08 -23.51
C THR A 361 -4.23 10.97 -23.43
N LYS A 362 -3.82 9.72 -23.64
CA LYS A 362 -4.71 8.55 -23.49
C LYS A 362 -5.22 8.44 -22.05
N TYR A 363 -4.33 8.56 -21.07
CA TYR A 363 -4.69 8.52 -19.65
C TYR A 363 -5.75 9.57 -19.28
N SER A 364 -5.56 10.80 -19.75
CA SER A 364 -6.46 11.93 -19.55
C SER A 364 -7.84 11.71 -20.17
N GLU A 365 -7.89 11.19 -21.41
CA GLU A 365 -9.15 10.84 -22.07
C GLU A 365 -9.90 9.71 -21.37
N ASP A 366 -9.18 8.70 -20.87
CA ASP A 366 -9.79 7.58 -20.15
C ASP A 366 -10.30 8.01 -18.76
N CYS A 367 -9.66 8.98 -18.10
CA CYS A 367 -10.19 9.63 -16.90
C CYS A 367 -11.45 10.45 -17.20
N TYR A 368 -11.47 11.24 -18.28
CA TYR A 368 -12.63 12.02 -18.68
C TYR A 368 -13.84 11.12 -18.97
N LYS A 369 -13.65 10.01 -19.70
CA LYS A 369 -14.74 9.06 -19.98
C LYS A 369 -15.35 8.42 -18.72
N ARG A 370 -14.53 8.12 -17.71
CA ARG A 370 -14.98 7.45 -16.47
C ARG A 370 -15.64 8.43 -15.50
N TYR A 371 -14.98 9.56 -15.27
CA TYR A 371 -15.29 10.45 -14.15
C TYR A 371 -15.69 11.86 -14.55
N ASN A 372 -15.65 12.19 -15.85
CA ASN A 372 -15.88 13.54 -16.36
C ASN A 372 -14.92 14.59 -15.75
N VAL A 373 -13.68 14.17 -15.50
CA VAL A 373 -12.60 15.02 -14.98
C VAL A 373 -11.35 14.89 -15.84
N TYR A 374 -10.56 15.96 -15.87
CA TYR A 374 -9.23 15.94 -16.46
C TYR A 374 -8.16 15.94 -15.34
N PRO A 375 -7.19 15.02 -15.39
CA PRO A 375 -6.15 14.91 -14.37
C PRO A 375 -5.25 16.15 -14.34
N LEU A 376 -4.95 16.62 -13.13
CA LEU A 376 -4.02 17.72 -12.87
C LEU A 376 -2.64 17.14 -12.53
N GLN A 377 -1.83 16.89 -13.56
CA GLN A 377 -0.52 16.21 -13.47
C GLN A 377 0.42 16.74 -12.37
N ASP A 378 0.36 18.04 -12.11
CA ASP A 378 1.25 18.72 -11.19
C ASP A 378 0.62 18.98 -9.82
N ALA A 379 -0.64 18.61 -9.59
CA ALA A 379 -1.40 19.00 -8.39
C ALA A 379 -0.69 18.57 -7.10
N ALA A 380 -0.29 17.30 -6.97
CA ALA A 380 0.41 16.83 -5.79
C ALA A 380 1.77 17.51 -5.60
N ARG A 381 2.56 17.67 -6.68
CA ARG A 381 3.87 18.32 -6.64
C ARG A 381 3.78 19.80 -6.26
N VAL A 382 2.80 20.53 -6.79
CA VAL A 382 2.55 21.94 -6.48
C VAL A 382 2.05 22.10 -5.05
N THR A 383 1.13 21.23 -4.63
CA THR A 383 0.52 21.29 -3.30
C THR A 383 1.54 20.92 -2.21
N TYR A 384 2.33 19.86 -2.41
CA TYR A 384 3.16 19.27 -1.35
C TYR A 384 4.67 19.47 -1.53
N GLY A 385 5.08 20.11 -2.63
CA GLY A 385 6.47 20.54 -2.86
C GLY A 385 7.36 19.52 -3.57
N GLY A 386 6.98 18.23 -3.56
CA GLY A 386 7.78 17.17 -4.17
C GLY A 386 9.13 16.99 -3.47
N ASP A 387 10.23 17.15 -4.22
CA ASP A 387 11.62 17.06 -3.74
C ASP A 387 12.09 18.33 -3.01
N ARG A 388 11.33 19.44 -3.12
CA ARG A 388 11.63 20.73 -2.47
C ARG A 388 11.19 20.74 -1.01
N LEU A 389 11.86 19.91 -0.21
CA LEU A 389 11.56 19.66 1.19
C LEU A 389 12.36 20.53 2.18
N GLN A 390 13.08 21.55 1.72
CA GLN A 390 14.00 22.34 2.55
C GLN A 390 13.31 23.00 3.75
N ALA A 391 12.04 23.41 3.59
CA ALA A 391 11.24 24.01 4.66
C ALA A 391 10.53 22.98 5.56
N ALA A 392 10.51 21.70 5.17
CA ALA A 392 9.92 20.65 5.99
C ALA A 392 10.86 20.25 7.14
N SER A 393 10.28 19.70 8.21
CA SER A 393 11.04 19.24 9.37
C SER A 393 10.34 18.11 10.10
N ASN A 394 11.11 17.30 10.82
CA ASN A 394 10.65 16.20 11.66
C ASN A 394 9.89 15.13 10.87
N ILE A 395 10.48 14.67 9.76
CA ILE A 395 9.92 13.56 8.97
C ILE A 395 11.02 12.52 8.80
N VAL A 396 10.68 11.27 9.10
CA VAL A 396 11.50 10.11 8.69
C VAL A 396 10.83 9.46 7.49
N TYR A 397 11.54 9.36 6.38
CA TYR A 397 11.14 8.55 5.23
C TYR A 397 11.84 7.19 5.30
N SER A 398 11.09 6.10 5.47
CA SER A 398 11.63 4.75 5.38
C SER A 398 11.27 4.11 4.04
N ASN A 399 12.17 3.32 3.46
CA ASN A 399 11.88 2.57 2.23
C ASN A 399 12.48 1.17 2.32
N GLY A 400 11.72 0.16 1.87
CA GLY A 400 12.23 -1.18 1.62
C GLY A 400 12.97 -1.24 0.29
N LEU A 401 14.15 -1.84 0.23
CA LEU A 401 14.90 -1.93 -1.04
C LEU A 401 14.23 -2.88 -2.06
N LYS A 402 13.40 -3.82 -1.59
CA LYS A 402 12.64 -4.75 -2.43
C LYS A 402 11.26 -4.21 -2.82
N ASP A 403 10.87 -3.06 -2.28
CA ASP A 403 9.59 -2.43 -2.56
C ASP A 403 9.63 -1.68 -3.91
N PRO A 404 8.77 -2.05 -4.87
CA PRO A 404 8.63 -1.30 -6.13
C PRO A 404 8.37 0.20 -5.94
N TRP A 405 7.65 0.59 -4.89
CA TRP A 405 7.33 2.00 -4.60
C TRP A 405 8.54 2.81 -4.14
N ALA A 406 9.62 2.14 -3.71
CA ALA A 406 10.87 2.80 -3.38
C ALA A 406 11.44 3.57 -4.58
N GLY A 407 11.07 3.24 -5.83
CA GLY A 407 11.42 4.03 -7.02
C GLY A 407 10.92 5.49 -7.00
N GLY A 408 9.89 5.78 -6.22
CA GLY A 408 9.39 7.13 -5.95
C GLY A 408 9.68 7.63 -4.53
N GLY A 409 10.50 6.92 -3.76
CA GLY A 409 10.80 7.25 -2.37
C GLY A 409 11.86 8.35 -2.20
N VAL A 410 12.12 8.70 -0.95
CA VAL A 410 13.17 9.66 -0.53
C VAL A 410 14.34 8.88 0.09
N PHE A 411 15.54 9.06 -0.46
CA PHE A 411 16.77 8.39 0.00
C PHE A 411 17.87 9.32 0.46
N ASN A 412 17.71 10.63 0.23
CA ASN A 412 18.70 11.64 0.60
C ASN A 412 18.10 12.60 1.62
N THR A 413 18.88 12.96 2.62
CA THR A 413 18.51 14.01 3.56
C THR A 413 18.64 15.37 2.85
N VAL A 414 17.59 16.19 2.94
CA VAL A 414 17.57 17.54 2.34
C VAL A 414 17.91 18.64 3.35
N ASN A 415 17.83 18.33 4.64
CA ASN A 415 18.19 19.16 5.79
C ASN A 415 18.35 18.27 7.05
N GLU A 416 18.79 18.82 8.18
CA GLU A 416 19.04 18.08 9.44
C GLU A 416 17.77 17.53 10.13
N SER A 417 16.58 17.88 9.64
CA SER A 417 15.29 17.50 10.21
C SER A 417 14.50 16.52 9.34
N ILE A 418 14.97 16.24 8.12
CA ILE A 418 14.42 15.24 7.22
C ILE A 418 15.43 14.10 7.14
N GLU A 419 15.02 12.96 7.67
CA GLU A 419 15.87 11.79 7.86
C GLU A 419 15.36 10.64 7.00
N THR A 420 16.25 9.75 6.57
CA THR A 420 15.90 8.63 5.70
C THR A 420 16.47 7.33 6.24
N VAL A 421 15.71 6.24 6.15
CA VAL A 421 16.19 4.90 6.54
C VAL A 421 15.85 3.86 5.47
N LEU A 422 16.88 3.15 5.01
CA LEU A 422 16.75 2.09 4.01
C LEU A 422 16.72 0.71 4.69
N ILE A 423 15.70 -0.08 4.36
CA ILE A 423 15.53 -1.45 4.86
C ILE A 423 15.91 -2.40 3.73
N ILE A 424 17.17 -2.85 3.72
CA ILE A 424 17.77 -3.61 2.61
C ILE A 424 16.97 -4.88 2.28
N ASP A 425 16.43 -5.56 3.29
CA ASP A 425 15.65 -6.80 3.11
C ASP A 425 14.14 -6.56 3.05
N GLY A 426 13.72 -5.30 3.18
CA GLY A 426 12.32 -4.92 3.32
C GLY A 426 11.60 -4.83 1.99
N ALA A 427 10.39 -5.37 1.96
CA ALA A 427 9.37 -5.05 0.97
C ALA A 427 8.57 -3.82 1.42
N HIS A 428 7.33 -3.67 0.98
CA HIS A 428 6.52 -2.46 1.23
C HIS A 428 6.28 -2.23 2.74
N HIS A 429 6.76 -1.10 3.27
CA HIS A 429 6.62 -0.64 4.66
C HIS A 429 6.74 -1.73 5.76
N LEU A 430 7.71 -2.65 5.62
CA LEU A 430 7.94 -3.75 6.57
C LEU A 430 8.19 -3.26 8.01
N ASP A 431 8.74 -2.07 8.16
CA ASP A 431 8.96 -1.39 9.44
C ASP A 431 7.70 -1.09 10.23
N LEU A 432 6.56 -0.90 9.56
CA LEU A 432 5.27 -0.71 10.21
C LEU A 432 4.59 -2.02 10.62
N MET A 433 4.95 -3.14 9.98
CA MET A 433 4.37 -4.45 10.26
C MET A 433 4.62 -4.88 11.72
N PRO A 434 3.76 -5.75 12.30
CA PRO A 434 4.00 -6.30 13.64
C PRO A 434 5.37 -6.97 13.73
N SER A 435 6.00 -6.88 14.91
CA SER A 435 7.26 -7.55 15.16
C SER A 435 7.11 -9.06 15.02
N ASN A 436 8.05 -9.67 14.30
CA ASN A 436 8.05 -11.09 13.98
C ASN A 436 9.43 -11.70 14.24
N PRO A 437 9.53 -12.94 14.74
CA PRO A 437 10.81 -13.63 14.89
C PRO A 437 11.63 -13.72 13.59
N ALA A 438 10.97 -13.76 12.43
CA ALA A 438 11.59 -13.77 11.11
C ALA A 438 12.10 -12.40 10.64
N ASP A 439 11.91 -11.34 11.42
CA ASP A 439 12.32 -9.98 11.03
C ASP A 439 13.84 -9.89 10.81
N PRO A 440 14.28 -9.39 9.64
CA PRO A 440 15.69 -9.17 9.36
C PRO A 440 16.26 -8.08 10.28
N SER A 441 17.58 -8.10 10.51
CA SER A 441 18.23 -7.09 11.34
C SER A 441 17.99 -5.66 10.83
N SER A 442 17.88 -5.49 9.51
CA SER A 442 17.65 -4.20 8.86
C SER A 442 16.34 -3.53 9.31
N VAL A 443 15.23 -4.27 9.44
CA VAL A 443 13.96 -3.67 9.91
C VAL A 443 13.98 -3.38 11.41
N LYS A 444 14.64 -4.22 12.22
CA LYS A 444 14.79 -3.98 13.67
C LYS A 444 15.54 -2.68 13.93
N ILE A 445 16.61 -2.43 13.17
CA ILE A 445 17.37 -1.17 13.22
C ILE A 445 16.48 0.02 12.80
N ALA A 446 15.69 -0.12 11.74
CA ALA A 446 14.79 0.94 11.29
C ALA A 446 13.72 1.30 12.34
N ARG A 447 13.14 0.31 13.03
CA ARG A 447 12.18 0.55 14.12
C ARG A 447 12.82 1.30 15.29
N GLU A 448 14.05 0.95 15.70
CA GLU A 448 14.78 1.71 16.73
C GLU A 448 15.14 3.13 16.27
N PHE A 449 15.45 3.30 14.98
CA PHE A 449 15.68 4.60 14.38
C PHE A 449 14.43 5.48 14.46
N HIS A 450 13.24 4.95 14.14
CA HIS A 450 11.96 5.64 14.30
C HIS A 450 11.72 6.06 15.74
N LYS A 451 11.84 5.12 16.69
CA LYS A 451 11.64 5.41 18.12
C LYS A 451 12.58 6.52 18.61
N THR A 452 13.84 6.51 18.18
CA THR A 452 14.80 7.56 18.54
C THR A 452 14.35 8.95 18.08
N HIS A 453 13.85 9.07 16.85
CA HIS A 453 13.34 10.33 16.31
C HIS A 453 12.05 10.77 17.02
N ILE A 454 11.14 9.83 17.28
CA ILE A 454 9.91 10.09 18.02
C ILE A 454 10.21 10.64 19.41
N ARG A 455 11.15 10.04 20.16
CA ARG A 455 11.59 10.56 21.48
C ARG A 455 12.12 11.99 21.35
N ARG A 456 12.94 12.27 20.34
CA ARG A 456 13.50 13.62 20.07
C ARG A 456 12.40 14.64 19.82
N TRP A 457 11.40 14.31 19.01
CA TRP A 457 10.30 15.23 18.68
C TRP A 457 9.39 15.52 19.88
N ILE A 458 9.05 14.48 20.65
CA ILE A 458 8.27 14.63 21.89
C ILE A 458 9.01 15.52 22.89
N GLN A 459 10.32 15.32 23.07
CA GLN A 459 11.13 16.16 23.95
C GLN A 459 11.20 17.61 23.48
N LYS A 460 11.32 17.84 22.16
CA LYS A 460 11.35 19.20 21.59
C LYS A 460 10.00 19.90 21.75
N PHE A 461 8.88 19.20 21.63
CA PHE A 461 7.55 19.75 21.81
C PHE A 461 7.29 20.22 23.26
N ARG A 462 7.88 19.55 24.25
CA ARG A 462 7.71 19.86 25.67
C ARG A 462 8.60 21.01 26.18
N LYS A 463 9.58 21.44 25.38
CA LYS A 463 10.44 22.59 25.68
C LYS A 463 9.80 23.85 25.14
#